data_AF-A0A8T2IKI8-F1
#
_entry.id   AF-A0A8T2IKI8-F1
#
_cell.length_a   1.000
_cell.length_b   1.000
_cell.length_c   1.000
_cell.angle_alpha   90.00
_cell.angle_beta   90.00
_cell.angle_gamma   90.00
#
_symmetry.space_group_name_H-M   'P 1'
#
loop_
_entity.id
_entity.type
_entity.pdbx_description
1 polymer ?
#
loop_
_entity_poly.entity_id
_entity_poly.type
_entity_poly.pdbx_seq_one_letter_code
_entity_poly.pdbx_strand_id
1 'polypeptide(L)'
;MHTCNGTFNCPEIVGVFCAVQPHFMPPTWRITTLRSKGVGAQVGLKYGTDLLLYRKGPPFYHASYSVIVELVNDKCEGFPLRPLTWKSLAGLHRTTANVSKELMFCYLIKPNNFTEKDIMSPECMKQIKVQELIVSRWVSSRERTDQEEL
;
A
#
# COMPACT_ATOMS: atom_id res chain seq x y z
N MET A 1 -15.30 27.31 -23.79
CA MET A 1 -15.79 26.41 -22.73
C MET A 1 -15.99 25.03 -23.35
N HIS A 2 -14.99 24.14 -23.27
CA HIS A 2 -15.15 22.76 -23.70
C HIS A 2 -15.76 21.96 -22.54
N THR A 3 -16.98 21.49 -22.71
CA THR A 3 -17.66 20.59 -21.78
C THR A 3 -17.05 19.20 -21.93
N CYS A 4 -16.23 18.78 -20.95
CA CYS A 4 -15.75 17.41 -20.86
C CYS A 4 -16.89 16.49 -20.40
N ASN A 5 -17.79 16.13 -21.31
CA ASN A 5 -18.85 15.12 -21.10
C ASN A 5 -18.35 13.74 -21.56
N GLY A 6 -17.31 13.23 -20.91
CA GLY A 6 -16.82 11.86 -21.12
C GLY A 6 -16.84 11.10 -19.80
N THR A 7 -17.74 10.12 -19.67
CA THR A 7 -17.61 9.11 -18.61
C THR A 7 -16.47 8.19 -19.00
N PHE A 8 -15.33 8.34 -18.32
CA PHE A 8 -14.19 7.46 -18.56
C PHE A 8 -14.46 6.08 -17.95
N ASN A 9 -14.23 5.02 -18.74
CA ASN A 9 -14.24 3.66 -18.23
C ASN A 9 -12.98 3.38 -17.40
N CYS A 10 -13.05 2.45 -16.44
CA CYS A 10 -11.88 2.04 -15.63
C CYS A 10 -10.58 1.82 -16.44
N PRO A 11 -10.56 1.06 -17.55
CA PRO A 11 -9.35 0.86 -18.34
C PRO A 11 -8.82 2.15 -18.99
N GLU A 12 -9.68 3.10 -19.34
CA GLU A 12 -9.28 4.39 -19.92
C GLU A 12 -8.59 5.27 -18.88
N ILE A 13 -9.13 5.33 -17.65
CA ILE A 13 -8.53 6.08 -16.54
C ILE A 13 -7.15 5.50 -16.21
N VAL A 14 -7.05 4.17 -16.12
CA VAL A 14 -5.77 3.49 -15.88
C VAL A 14 -4.81 3.80 -17.03
N GLY A 15 -5.28 3.86 -18.28
CA GLY A 15 -4.45 4.08 -19.46
C GLY A 15 -3.85 5.47 -19.49
N VAL A 16 -4.64 6.50 -19.13
CA VAL A 16 -4.16 7.87 -18.99
C VAL A 16 -3.11 7.98 -17.87
N PHE A 17 -3.33 7.30 -16.74
CA PHE A 17 -2.35 7.30 -15.65
C PHE A 17 -1.04 6.56 -16.01
N CYS A 18 -1.14 5.42 -16.68
CA CYS A 18 0.02 4.65 -17.14
C CYS A 18 0.82 5.40 -18.22
N ALA A 19 0.14 6.21 -19.06
CA ALA A 19 0.82 7.05 -20.05
C ALA A 19 1.67 8.16 -19.40
N VAL A 20 1.25 8.67 -18.23
CA VAL A 20 2.00 9.69 -17.48
C VAL A 20 3.09 9.06 -16.62
N GLN A 21 2.83 7.89 -16.02
CA GLN A 21 3.81 7.14 -15.23
C GLN A 21 3.67 5.62 -15.46
N PRO A 22 4.54 5.01 -16.29
CA PRO A 22 4.43 3.60 -16.70
C PRO A 22 4.53 2.60 -15.55
N HIS A 23 5.27 2.94 -14.49
CA HIS A 23 5.46 2.10 -13.31
C HIS A 23 4.54 2.49 -12.14
N PHE A 24 3.69 3.50 -12.33
CA PHE A 24 2.78 3.95 -11.29
C PHE A 24 1.51 3.13 -11.35
N MET A 25 1.38 2.15 -10.46
CA MET A 25 0.07 1.55 -10.28
C MET A 25 -0.88 2.58 -9.68
N PRO A 26 -2.06 2.78 -10.30
CA PRO A 26 -3.00 3.81 -9.86
C PRO A 26 -3.38 3.62 -8.39
N PRO A 27 -3.51 4.71 -7.60
CA PRO A 27 -3.90 4.63 -6.19
C PRO A 27 -5.19 3.83 -5.97
N THR A 28 -6.12 3.90 -6.94
CA THR A 28 -7.36 3.14 -6.98
C THR A 28 -7.12 1.63 -6.89
N TRP A 29 -6.09 1.12 -7.55
CA TRP A 29 -5.74 -0.30 -7.52
C TRP A 29 -5.32 -0.73 -6.10
N ARG A 30 -4.49 0.08 -5.42
CA ARG A 30 -3.97 -0.22 -4.08
C ARG A 30 -5.11 -0.32 -3.07
N ILE A 31 -6.05 0.61 -3.18
CA ILE A 31 -7.26 0.66 -2.36
C ILE A 31 -8.12 -0.58 -2.64
N THR A 32 -8.38 -0.91 -3.90
CA THR A 32 -9.24 -2.06 -4.25
C THR A 32 -8.65 -3.39 -3.80
N THR A 33 -7.34 -3.59 -3.99
CA THR A 33 -6.63 -4.81 -3.56
C THR A 33 -6.63 -4.98 -2.03
N LEU A 34 -6.57 -3.89 -1.27
CA LEU A 34 -6.68 -3.97 0.20
C LEU A 34 -8.13 -4.07 0.68
N ARG A 35 -9.09 -3.49 -0.05
CA ARG A 35 -10.52 -3.63 0.23
C ARG A 35 -11.03 -5.04 0.01
N SER A 36 -10.52 -5.76 -0.99
CA SER A 36 -10.90 -7.16 -1.23
C SER A 36 -10.54 -8.07 -0.05
N LYS A 37 -9.57 -7.69 0.79
CA LYS A 37 -9.23 -8.35 2.05
C LYS A 37 -10.15 -8.01 3.24
N GLY A 38 -11.20 -7.21 3.01
CA GLY A 38 -12.20 -6.88 4.04
C GLY A 38 -11.79 -5.75 4.98
N VAL A 39 -10.74 -4.99 4.65
CA VAL A 39 -10.24 -3.90 5.49
C VAL A 39 -10.68 -2.55 4.91
N GLY A 40 -11.21 -1.67 5.75
CA GLY A 40 -11.53 -0.31 5.32
C GLY A 40 -10.24 0.45 5.00
N ALA A 41 -10.07 0.90 3.76
CA ALA A 41 -8.89 1.66 3.33
C ALA A 41 -9.25 3.11 2.97
N GLN A 42 -8.47 4.06 3.50
CA GLN A 42 -8.52 5.49 3.16
C GLN A 42 -7.13 6.00 2.76
N VAL A 43 -7.07 7.17 2.14
CA VAL A 43 -5.81 7.81 1.73
C VAL A 43 -4.99 8.22 2.96
N GLY A 44 -3.71 7.83 3.00
CA GLY A 44 -2.79 8.02 4.12
C GLY A 44 -1.93 9.29 4.06
N LEU A 45 -2.19 10.19 3.10
CA LEU A 45 -1.34 11.36 2.81
C LEU A 45 -1.06 12.23 4.05
N LYS A 46 -2.04 12.40 4.94
CA LYS A 46 -1.89 13.16 6.20
C LYS A 46 -0.78 12.63 7.11
N TYR A 47 -0.45 11.35 7.02
CA TYR A 47 0.58 10.70 7.82
C TYR A 47 1.81 10.32 7.00
N GLY A 48 1.92 10.85 5.76
CA GLY A 48 3.02 10.54 4.86
C GLY A 48 3.02 9.10 4.35
N THR A 49 1.88 8.41 4.41
CA THR A 49 1.71 7.02 3.94
C THR A 49 0.76 6.96 2.75
N ASP A 50 0.73 5.82 2.06
CA ASP A 50 -0.19 5.65 0.93
C ASP A 50 -1.62 5.48 1.43
N LEU A 51 -1.81 4.63 2.44
CA LEU A 51 -3.14 4.24 2.92
C LEU A 51 -3.21 4.15 4.44
N LEU A 52 -4.44 4.25 4.96
CA LEU A 52 -4.80 3.99 6.34
C LEU A 52 -5.78 2.83 6.38
N LEU A 53 -5.49 1.84 7.22
CA LEU A 53 -6.33 0.66 7.36
C LEU A 53 -7.11 0.66 8.67
N TYR A 54 -8.39 0.36 8.54
CA TYR A 54 -9.36 0.26 9.62
C TYR A 54 -9.82 -1.17 9.79
N ARG A 55 -9.79 -1.70 11.02
CA ARG A 55 -10.31 -3.04 11.33
C ARG A 55 -11.80 -3.20 10.99
N LYS A 56 -12.63 -2.22 11.37
CA LYS A 56 -14.09 -2.24 11.12
C LYS A 56 -14.64 -0.96 10.44
N GLY A 57 -13.79 0.05 10.24
CA GLY A 57 -14.13 1.30 9.55
C GLY A 57 -14.16 2.54 10.46
N PRO A 58 -14.19 3.75 9.86
CA PRO A 58 -14.13 5.04 10.58
C PRO A 58 -15.18 5.28 11.67
N PRO A 59 -16.48 4.89 11.50
CA PRO A 59 -17.47 5.16 12.54
C PRO A 59 -17.30 4.26 13.78
N PHE A 60 -16.51 3.18 13.69
CA PHE A 60 -16.35 2.21 14.77
C PHE A 60 -14.98 2.28 15.44
N TYR A 61 -13.91 2.52 14.66
CA TYR A 61 -12.53 2.53 15.16
C TYR A 61 -11.68 3.57 14.44
N HIS A 62 -10.65 4.06 15.12
CA HIS A 62 -9.55 4.75 14.45
C HIS A 62 -8.76 3.79 13.57
N ALA A 63 -8.14 4.30 12.50
CA ALA A 63 -7.23 3.52 11.69
C ALA A 63 -6.11 2.94 12.57
N SER A 64 -5.87 1.64 12.48
CA SER A 64 -4.86 0.94 13.27
C SER A 64 -3.49 0.95 12.59
N TYR A 65 -3.48 0.95 11.26
CA TYR A 65 -2.24 0.88 10.48
C TYR A 65 -2.10 2.05 9.52
N SER A 66 -0.90 2.59 9.44
CA SER A 66 -0.44 3.45 8.34
C SER A 66 0.36 2.59 7.37
N VAL A 67 -0.01 2.60 6.10
CA VAL A 67 0.44 1.61 5.12
C VAL A 67 1.23 2.24 3.98
N ILE A 68 2.41 1.69 3.72
CA ILE A 68 3.19 1.95 2.51
C ILE A 68 2.98 0.77 1.58
N VAL A 69 2.68 1.04 0.32
CA VAL A 69 2.39 0.02 -0.68
C VAL A 69 3.48 0.04 -1.75
N GLU A 70 4.17 -1.08 -1.90
CA GLU A 70 5.23 -1.25 -2.89
C GLU A 70 4.89 -2.36 -3.87
N LEU A 71 5.14 -2.14 -5.15
CA LEU A 71 5.00 -3.16 -6.19
C LEU A 71 6.38 -3.80 -6.40
N VAL A 72 6.44 -5.13 -6.25
CA VAL A 72 7.66 -5.92 -6.42
C VAL A 72 7.39 -7.11 -7.34
N ASN A 73 8.43 -7.63 -7.98
CA ASN A 73 8.35 -8.87 -8.74
C ASN A 73 8.49 -10.08 -7.80
N ASP A 74 8.31 -11.30 -8.31
CA ASP A 74 8.53 -12.56 -7.56
C ASP A 74 9.92 -12.66 -6.91
N LYS A 75 10.92 -11.93 -7.43
CA LYS A 75 12.29 -11.86 -6.86
C LYS A 75 12.46 -10.79 -5.78
N CYS A 76 11.37 -10.16 -5.32
CA CYS A 76 11.37 -8.97 -4.47
C CYS A 76 12.09 -7.76 -5.09
N GLU A 77 12.35 -7.80 -6.40
CA GLU A 77 12.94 -6.71 -7.15
C GLU A 77 11.80 -5.82 -7.67
N GLY A 78 11.79 -4.57 -7.23
CA GLY A 78 10.83 -3.57 -7.66
C GLY A 78 11.47 -2.20 -7.66
N PHE A 79 10.91 -1.26 -8.41
CA PHE A 79 11.27 0.14 -8.27
C PHE A 79 10.45 0.73 -7.13
N PRO A 80 11.04 1.00 -5.95
CA PRO A 80 10.31 1.62 -4.87
C PRO A 80 9.86 3.00 -5.36
N LEU A 81 8.54 3.21 -5.41
CA LEU A 81 7.93 4.49 -5.77
C LEU A 81 8.43 5.63 -4.88
N ARG A 82 8.84 5.27 -3.67
CA ARG A 82 9.52 6.15 -2.73
C ARG A 82 10.79 5.44 -2.23
N PRO A 83 11.99 5.81 -2.69
CA PRO A 83 13.22 5.32 -2.08
C PRO A 83 13.30 5.82 -0.63
N LEU A 84 13.09 4.92 0.33
CA LEU A 84 13.17 5.22 1.75
C LEU A 84 14.60 5.01 2.24
N THR A 85 15.24 6.10 2.67
CA THR A 85 16.42 6.01 3.51
C THR A 85 16.04 5.57 4.93
N TRP A 86 17.00 5.05 5.69
CA TRP A 86 16.77 4.75 7.10
C TRP A 86 16.27 5.95 7.90
N LYS A 87 16.77 7.15 7.59
CA LYS A 87 16.34 8.41 8.23
C LYS A 87 14.86 8.71 7.95
N SER A 88 14.44 8.60 6.69
CA SER A 88 13.04 8.83 6.31
C SER A 88 12.11 7.76 6.86
N LEU A 89 12.55 6.50 6.91
CA LEU A 89 11.80 5.41 7.52
C LEU A 89 11.62 5.63 9.02
N ALA A 90 12.69 5.98 9.74
CA ALA A 90 12.63 6.28 11.16
C ALA A 90 11.72 7.48 11.47
N GLY A 91 11.77 8.53 10.64
CA GLY A 91 10.87 9.68 10.72
C GLY A 91 9.41 9.27 10.54
N LEU A 92 9.12 8.45 9.53
CA LEU A 92 7.77 7.95 9.25
C LEU A 92 7.23 7.01 10.32
N HIS A 93 8.08 6.13 10.86
CA HIS A 93 7.73 5.28 11.99
C HIS A 93 7.39 6.16 13.22
N ARG A 94 8.18 7.22 13.47
CA ARG A 94 7.90 8.15 14.58
C ARG A 94 6.58 8.90 14.41
N THR A 95 6.28 9.43 13.22
CA THR A 95 5.01 10.13 12.98
C THR A 95 3.82 9.19 13.11
N THR A 96 3.96 7.94 12.65
CA THR A 96 2.95 6.88 12.75
C THR A 96 2.71 6.48 14.22
N ALA A 97 3.77 6.25 14.98
CA ALA A 97 3.68 5.91 16.40
C ALA A 97 3.10 7.05 17.25
N ASN A 98 3.45 8.31 16.96
CA ASN A 98 2.92 9.48 17.67
C ASN A 98 1.39 9.58 17.60
N VAL A 99 0.77 9.05 16.54
CA VAL A 99 -0.69 9.03 16.36
C VAL A 99 -1.29 7.68 16.72
N SER A 100 -0.58 6.89 17.52
CA SER A 100 -0.97 5.56 18.02
C SER A 100 -1.37 4.58 16.91
N LYS A 101 -0.60 4.57 15.82
CA LYS A 101 -0.75 3.63 14.70
C LYS A 101 0.52 2.80 14.55
N GLU A 102 0.38 1.67 13.89
CA GLU A 102 1.50 0.82 13.50
C GLU A 102 1.85 1.04 12.03
N LEU A 103 3.14 1.04 11.71
CA LEU A 103 3.61 1.16 10.33
C LEU A 103 3.61 -0.22 9.67
N MET A 104 2.97 -0.33 8.52
CA MET A 104 2.89 -1.57 7.76
C MET A 104 3.37 -1.36 6.32
N PHE A 105 4.24 -2.25 5.85
CA PHE A 105 4.57 -2.40 4.46
C PHE A 105 3.65 -3.43 3.82
N CYS A 106 3.13 -3.10 2.66
CA CYS A 106 2.29 -3.97 1.85
C CYS A 106 2.98 -4.14 0.49
N TYR A 107 3.60 -5.30 0.31
CA TYR A 107 4.23 -5.69 -0.94
C TYR A 107 3.20 -6.37 -1.84
N LEU A 108 2.97 -5.77 -2.99
CA LEU A 108 2.15 -6.31 -4.05
C LEU A 108 3.10 -7.02 -5.00
N ILE A 109 3.08 -8.36 -4.97
CA ILE A 109 4.01 -9.20 -5.71
C ILE A 109 3.36 -9.56 -7.04
N LYS A 110 3.87 -8.99 -8.13
CA LYS A 110 3.46 -9.34 -9.49
C LYS A 110 4.23 -10.56 -9.99
N PRO A 111 3.55 -11.55 -10.60
CA PRO A 111 4.25 -12.66 -11.22
C PRO A 111 5.04 -12.20 -12.44
N ASN A 112 6.19 -12.81 -12.72
CA ASN A 112 7.07 -12.39 -13.83
C ASN A 112 6.43 -12.47 -15.22
N ASN A 113 5.35 -13.25 -15.39
CA ASN A 113 4.62 -13.41 -16.65
C ASN A 113 3.64 -12.25 -16.94
N PHE A 114 3.59 -11.21 -16.10
CA PHE A 114 2.69 -10.07 -16.31
C PHE A 114 3.15 -9.14 -17.42
N THR A 115 2.34 -9.02 -18.47
CA THR A 115 2.52 -8.01 -19.52
C THR A 115 1.89 -6.69 -19.09
N GLU A 116 2.33 -5.56 -19.65
CA GLU A 116 1.70 -4.25 -19.41
C GLU A 116 0.20 -4.24 -19.71
N LYS A 117 -0.23 -5.02 -20.72
CA LYS A 117 -1.65 -5.21 -21.06
C LYS A 117 -2.45 -5.93 -19.98
N ASP A 118 -1.82 -6.81 -19.21
CA ASP A 118 -2.47 -7.51 -18.11
C ASP A 118 -2.65 -6.57 -16.92
N ILE A 119 -1.69 -5.67 -16.66
CA ILE A 119 -1.77 -4.64 -15.62
C ILE A 119 -2.98 -3.71 -15.84
N MET A 120 -3.31 -3.46 -17.11
CA MET A 120 -4.46 -2.65 -17.53
C MET A 120 -5.81 -3.32 -17.24
N SER A 121 -5.82 -4.65 -17.07
CA SER A 121 -7.03 -5.44 -16.90
C SER A 121 -7.36 -5.61 -15.42
N PRO A 122 -8.63 -5.42 -15.00
CA PRO A 122 -9.02 -5.57 -13.60
C PRO A 122 -8.84 -7.01 -13.07
N GLU A 123 -8.77 -8.01 -13.94
CA GLU A 123 -8.49 -9.41 -13.58
C GLU A 123 -7.09 -9.61 -12.99
N CYS A 124 -6.15 -8.69 -13.28
CA CYS A 124 -4.80 -8.65 -12.73
C CYS A 124 -4.77 -8.81 -11.20
N MET A 125 -5.72 -8.15 -10.52
CA MET A 125 -5.81 -8.14 -9.06
C MET A 125 -5.97 -9.54 -8.45
N LYS A 126 -6.52 -10.51 -9.20
CA LYS A 126 -6.68 -11.89 -8.72
C LYS A 126 -5.36 -12.67 -8.68
N GLN A 127 -4.41 -12.29 -9.52
CA GLN A 127 -3.13 -12.99 -9.67
C GLN A 127 -2.01 -12.37 -8.83
N ILE A 128 -2.21 -11.13 -8.34
CA ILE A 128 -1.23 -10.46 -7.50
C ILE A 128 -1.32 -10.99 -6.08
N LYS A 129 -0.16 -11.41 -5.56
CA LYS A 129 -0.02 -11.80 -4.16
C LYS A 129 0.26 -10.56 -3.32
N VAL A 130 -0.24 -10.56 -2.10
CA VAL A 130 -0.09 -9.44 -1.18
C VAL A 130 0.62 -9.94 0.07
N GLN A 131 1.80 -9.39 0.35
CA GLN A 131 2.59 -9.69 1.54
C GLN A 131 2.61 -8.46 2.46
N GLU A 132 2.27 -8.68 3.73
CA GLU A 132 2.20 -7.64 4.76
C GLU A 132 3.37 -7.79 5.73
N LEU A 133 4.03 -6.68 6.06
CA LEU A 133 5.14 -6.64 7.01
C LEU A 133 4.93 -5.47 7.97
N ILE A 134 4.75 -5.77 9.25
CA ILE A 134 4.61 -4.75 10.29
C ILE A 134 6.01 -4.35 10.74
N VAL A 135 6.29 -3.05 10.73
CA VAL A 135 7.56 -2.50 11.20
C VAL A 135 7.38 -2.00 12.62
N SER A 136 7.98 -2.71 13.55
CA SER A 136 8.06 -2.34 14.95
C SER A 136 9.47 -1.86 15.31
N ARG A 137 9.55 -1.03 16.34
CA ARG A 137 10.83 -0.68 16.95
C ARG A 137 11.28 -1.84 17.84
N TRP A 138 12.50 -2.33 17.61
CA TRP A 138 13.14 -3.27 18.53
C TRP A 138 13.42 -2.60 19.88
N VAL A 139 13.00 -3.24 20.97
CA VAL A 139 13.18 -2.75 22.34
C VAL A 139 13.73 -3.87 23.20
N SER A 140 14.99 -3.77 23.60
CA SER A 140 15.72 -4.83 24.34
C SER A 140 15.05 -5.33 25.63
N SER A 141 14.17 -4.54 26.25
CA SER A 141 13.43 -4.95 27.45
C SER A 141 12.14 -5.73 27.15
N ARG A 142 11.54 -5.58 25.96
CA ARG A 142 10.35 -6.35 25.56
C ARG A 142 10.73 -7.70 24.97
N GLU A 143 11.77 -7.70 24.15
CA GLU A 143 12.22 -8.89 23.39
C GLU A 143 12.83 -9.96 24.30
N ARG A 144 13.30 -9.58 25.50
CA ARG A 144 13.76 -10.54 26.51
C ARG A 144 12.61 -11.33 27.14
N THR A 145 11.44 -10.71 27.28
CA THR A 145 10.27 -11.35 27.90
C THR A 145 9.60 -12.33 26.95
N ASP A 146 9.50 -11.98 25.65
CA ASP A 146 8.85 -12.84 24.65
C ASP A 146 9.63 -14.14 24.35
N GLN A 147 10.92 -14.20 24.67
CA GLN A 147 11.74 -15.43 24.55
C GLN A 147 11.59 -16.38 25.75
N GLU A 148 11.06 -15.93 26.88
CA GLU A 148 10.85 -16.78 28.07
C GLU A 148 9.47 -17.46 28.08
N GLU A 149 8.55 -17.08 27.18
CA GLU A 149 7.19 -17.65 27.06
C GLU A 149 7.01 -18.61 25.86
N LEU A 150 8.11 -19.06 25.24
CA LEU A 150 8.16 -20.03 24.13
C LEU A 150 8.79 -21.35 24.57
#